data_AF-A0A7Z9ZLZ7-F1
#
_entry.id   AF-A0A7Z9ZLZ7-F1
#
_cell.length_a   1.000
_cell.length_b   1.000
_cell.length_c   1.000
_cell.angle_alpha   90.00
_cell.angle_beta   90.00
_cell.angle_gamma   90.00
#
_symmetry.space_group_name_H-M   'P 1'
#
loop_
_entity.id
_entity.type
_entity.pdbx_description
1 polymer ?
#
loop_
_entity_poly.entity_id
_entity_poly.type
_entity_poly.pdbx_seq_one_letter_code
_entity_poly.pdbx_strand_id
1 'polypeptide(L)'
;ALEAPMRRIAENAGYDGAVIVDTVRRMQKEKENPRIGFNVLTGEFVDMVEAGIIDPAKVTKGAIENAASIAAMILSTEALVTDIPEEKKESTPMPEY
;
A
#
# COMPACT_ATOMS: atom_id res chain seq x y z
N ALA A 1 -10.48 -1.13 0.07
CA ALA A 1 -9.26 -0.74 0.81
C ALA A 1 -8.31 -1.92 1.02
N LEU A 2 -8.74 -3.01 1.69
CA LEU A 2 -7.85 -4.14 2.04
C LEU A 2 -7.29 -4.92 0.85
N GLU A 3 -7.94 -4.87 -0.31
CA GLU A 3 -7.44 -5.47 -1.55
C GLU A 3 -6.39 -4.61 -2.28
N ALA A 4 -6.25 -3.33 -1.90
CA ALA A 4 -5.36 -2.40 -2.59
C ALA A 4 -3.88 -2.83 -2.55
N PRO A 5 -3.33 -3.35 -1.43
CA PRO A 5 -1.95 -3.85 -1.41
C PRO A 5 -1.73 -4.99 -2.42
N MET A 6 -2.62 -5.99 -2.44
CA MET A 6 -2.53 -7.12 -3.38
C MET A 6 -2.64 -6.65 -4.83
N ARG A 7 -3.62 -5.78 -5.11
CA ARG A 7 -3.80 -5.18 -6.45
C ARG A 7 -2.54 -4.46 -6.90
N ARG A 8 -1.95 -3.65 -6.00
CA ARG A 8 -0.75 -2.87 -6.31
C ARG A 8 0.47 -3.74 -6.54
N ILE A 9 0.65 -4.81 -5.76
CA ILE A 9 1.72 -5.80 -5.96
C ILE A 9 1.59 -6.47 -7.33
N ALA A 10 0.37 -6.87 -7.73
CA ALA A 10 0.11 -7.48 -9.04
C ALA A 10 0.37 -6.50 -10.20
N GLU A 11 -0.11 -5.26 -10.10
CA GLU A 11 0.12 -4.21 -11.09
C GLU A 11 1.61 -3.89 -11.27
N ASN A 12 2.35 -3.79 -10.16
CA ASN A 12 3.80 -3.57 -10.19
C ASN A 12 4.54 -4.72 -10.91
N ALA A 13 3.97 -5.92 -10.90
CA ALA A 13 4.47 -7.08 -11.61
C ALA A 13 3.90 -7.23 -13.04
N GLY A 14 3.13 -6.25 -13.53
CA GLY A 14 2.60 -6.21 -14.89
C GLY A 14 1.29 -6.98 -15.12
N TYR A 15 0.64 -7.46 -14.05
CA TYR A 15 -0.64 -8.15 -14.13
C TYR A 15 -1.82 -7.19 -13.93
N ASP A 16 -2.99 -7.55 -14.44
CA ASP A 16 -4.24 -6.86 -14.10
C ASP A 16 -4.63 -7.19 -12.65
N GLY A 17 -4.41 -6.23 -11.75
CA GLY A 17 -4.64 -6.44 -10.33
C GLY A 17 -6.10 -6.72 -9.95
N ALA A 18 -7.09 -6.24 -10.73
CA ALA A 18 -8.49 -6.52 -10.46
C ALA A 18 -8.83 -7.98 -10.77
N VAL A 19 -8.33 -8.49 -11.90
CA VAL A 19 -8.49 -9.90 -12.29
C VAL A 19 -7.80 -10.83 -11.29
N ILE A 20 -6.59 -10.49 -10.84
CA ILE A 20 -5.87 -11.30 -9.84
C ILE A 20 -6.64 -11.37 -8.51
N VAL A 21 -7.09 -10.23 -7.98
CA VAL A 21 -7.84 -10.19 -6.71
C VAL A 21 -9.14 -11.00 -6.81
N ASP A 22 -9.88 -10.86 -7.90
CA ASP A 22 -11.13 -11.61 -8.09
C ASP A 22 -10.87 -13.12 -8.21
N THR A 23 -9.83 -13.51 -8.95
CA THR A 23 -9.44 -14.92 -9.11
C THR A 23 -9.03 -15.54 -7.77
N VAL A 24 -8.20 -14.86 -6.97
CA VAL A 24 -7.85 -15.31 -5.62
C VAL A 24 -9.10 -15.52 -4.78
N ARG A 25 -10.00 -14.53 -4.75
CA ARG A 25 -11.24 -14.59 -3.95
C ARG A 25 -12.15 -15.76 -4.38
N ARG A 26 -12.28 -15.99 -5.68
CA ARG A 26 -13.03 -17.12 -6.23
C ARG A 26 -12.41 -18.46 -5.81
N MET A 27 -11.09 -18.61 -5.98
CA MET A 27 -10.39 -19.84 -5.62
C MET A 27 -10.42 -20.14 -4.12
N GLN A 28 -10.30 -19.12 -3.27
CA GLN A 28 -10.45 -19.27 -1.81
C GLN A 28 -11.82 -19.85 -1.43
N LYS A 29 -12.89 -19.40 -2.11
CA LYS A 29 -14.25 -19.93 -1.91
C LYS A 29 -14.40 -21.35 -2.44
N GLU A 30 -13.98 -21.60 -3.67
CA GLU A 30 -14.12 -22.92 -4.31
C GLU A 30 -13.34 -24.02 -3.58
N LYS A 31 -12.17 -23.68 -3.04
CA LYS A 31 -11.29 -24.63 -2.33
C LYS A 31 -11.48 -24.61 -0.82
N GLU A 32 -12.40 -23.78 -0.30
CA GLU A 32 -12.60 -23.54 1.13
C GLU A 32 -11.29 -23.26 1.90
N ASN A 33 -10.33 -22.59 1.23
CA ASN A 33 -9.00 -22.34 1.76
C ASN A 33 -8.68 -20.83 1.70
N PRO A 34 -8.67 -20.11 2.84
CA PRO A 34 -8.39 -18.68 2.87
C PRO A 34 -6.91 -18.34 2.63
N ARG A 35 -6.02 -19.32 2.58
CA ARG A 35 -4.56 -19.12 2.42
C ARG A 35 -4.14 -19.04 0.96
N ILE A 36 -5.05 -19.25 0.02
CA ILE A 36 -4.74 -19.09 -1.40
C ILE A 36 -4.41 -17.63 -1.69
N GLY A 37 -3.29 -17.40 -2.37
CA GLY A 37 -2.86 -16.10 -2.86
C GLY A 37 -2.21 -16.22 -4.24
N PHE A 38 -1.56 -15.15 -4.68
CA PHE A 38 -0.90 -15.07 -5.97
C PHE A 38 0.60 -14.78 -5.79
N ASN A 39 1.44 -15.69 -6.27
CA ASN A 39 2.88 -15.48 -6.30
C ASN A 39 3.24 -14.73 -7.59
N VAL A 40 3.51 -13.43 -7.47
CA VAL A 40 3.86 -12.58 -8.63
C VAL A 40 5.18 -12.95 -9.30
N LEU A 41 6.10 -13.64 -8.61
CA LEU A 41 7.38 -14.05 -9.18
C LEU A 41 7.24 -15.23 -10.13
N THR A 42 6.28 -16.12 -9.89
CA THR A 42 6.02 -17.31 -10.72
C THR A 42 4.76 -17.21 -11.57
N GLY A 43 3.84 -16.31 -11.22
CA GLY A 43 2.54 -16.18 -11.87
C GLY A 43 1.52 -17.24 -11.42
N GLU A 44 1.76 -17.93 -10.30
CA GLU A 44 0.94 -19.05 -9.84
C GLU A 44 0.07 -18.72 -8.64
N PHE A 45 -1.10 -19.37 -8.55
CA PHE A 45 -1.99 -19.32 -7.40
C PHE A 45 -1.65 -20.45 -6.43
N VAL A 46 -1.14 -20.10 -5.26
CA VAL A 46 -0.56 -21.06 -4.30
C VAL A 46 -1.17 -20.89 -2.91
N ASP A 47 -1.08 -21.92 -2.06
CA ASP A 47 -1.25 -21.73 -0.62
C ASP A 47 -0.02 -20.95 -0.10
N MET A 48 -0.24 -19.72 0.34
CA MET A 48 0.83 -18.78 0.69
C MET A 48 1.65 -19.25 1.90
N VAL A 49 1.03 -20.02 2.80
CA VAL A 49 1.72 -20.54 3.99
C VAL A 49 2.62 -21.72 3.60
N GLU A 50 2.10 -22.65 2.79
CA GLU A 50 2.89 -23.79 2.29
C GLU A 50 4.05 -23.33 1.39
N ALA A 51 3.84 -22.27 0.60
CA ALA A 51 4.87 -21.65 -0.23
C ALA A 51 5.88 -20.79 0.56
N GLY A 52 5.68 -20.60 1.87
CA GLY A 52 6.55 -19.78 2.72
C GLY A 52 6.45 -18.27 2.50
N ILE A 53 5.43 -17.81 1.79
CA ILE A 53 5.17 -16.38 1.53
C ILE A 53 4.26 -15.86 2.65
N ILE A 54 4.87 -15.58 3.81
CA ILE A 54 4.15 -15.22 5.03
C ILE A 54 4.58 -13.85 5.55
N ASP A 55 3.61 -13.09 6.07
CA ASP A 55 3.84 -11.86 6.82
C ASP A 55 3.59 -12.10 8.32
N PRO A 56 4.45 -11.61 9.21
CA PRO A 56 4.16 -11.63 10.64
C PRO A 56 2.89 -10.82 10.93
N ALA A 57 1.98 -11.38 11.74
CA ALA A 57 0.70 -10.74 12.06
C ALA A 57 0.84 -9.30 12.59
N LYS A 58 1.91 -9.02 13.34
CA LYS A 58 2.22 -7.67 13.85
C LYS A 58 2.41 -6.64 12.72
N VAL A 59 3.01 -7.05 11.59
CA VAL A 59 3.27 -6.16 10.46
C VAL A 59 1.97 -5.78 9.78
N THR A 60 1.16 -6.75 9.37
CA THR A 60 -0.12 -6.49 8.69
C THR A 60 -1.09 -5.72 9.57
N LYS A 61 -1.19 -6.09 10.86
CA LYS A 61 -2.05 -5.39 11.82
C LYS A 61 -1.61 -3.95 12.02
N GLY A 62 -0.32 -3.73 12.31
CA GLY A 62 0.21 -2.38 12.54
C GLY A 62 0.07 -1.48 11.31
N ALA A 63 0.24 -2.03 10.10
CA ALA A 63 0.05 -1.28 8.87
C ALA A 63 -1.40 -0.76 8.73
N ILE A 64 -2.40 -1.59 9.00
CA ILE A 64 -3.82 -1.19 8.92
C ILE A 64 -4.16 -0.20 10.03
N GLU A 65 -3.74 -0.46 11.27
CA GLU A 65 -4.03 0.42 12.41
C GLU A 65 -3.46 1.83 12.20
N ASN A 66 -2.21 1.93 11.74
CA ASN A 66 -1.56 3.21 11.45
C ASN A 66 -2.23 3.93 10.28
N ALA A 67 -2.53 3.22 9.19
CA ALA A 67 -3.19 3.81 8.03
C ALA A 67 -4.60 4.32 8.38
N ALA A 68 -5.37 3.54 9.13
CA ALA A 68 -6.70 3.95 9.60
C ALA A 68 -6.63 5.16 10.55
N SER A 69 -5.64 5.21 11.44
CA SER A 69 -5.42 6.33 12.37
C SER A 69 -5.16 7.65 11.62
N ILE A 70 -4.24 7.65 10.65
CA ILE A 70 -3.96 8.83 9.82
C ILE A 70 -5.17 9.22 8.97
N ALA A 71 -5.85 8.23 8.36
CA ALA A 71 -7.05 8.51 7.57
C ALA A 71 -8.15 9.16 8.41
N ALA A 72 -8.38 8.66 9.63
CA ALA A 72 -9.35 9.26 10.56
C ALA A 72 -8.96 10.69 10.92
N MET A 73 -7.70 10.93 11.27
CA MET A 73 -7.18 12.27 11.60
C MET A 73 -7.39 13.26 10.46
N ILE A 74 -7.03 12.88 9.22
CA ILE A 74 -7.19 13.73 8.04
C ILE A 74 -8.67 14.02 7.77
N LEU A 75 -9.52 12.98 7.81
CA LEU A 75 -10.96 13.12 7.54
C LEU A 75 -11.68 14.00 8.57
N SER A 76 -11.19 14.08 9.81
CA SER A 76 -11.75 14.95 10.85
C SER A 76 -11.09 16.34 10.91
N THR A 77 -10.10 16.62 10.07
CA THR A 77 -9.40 17.91 10.06
C THR A 77 -10.11 18.86 9.11
N GLU A 78 -10.83 19.84 9.66
CA GLU A 78 -11.60 20.82 8.88
C GLU A 78 -10.75 21.98 8.32
N ALA A 79 -9.60 22.28 8.94
CA ALA A 79 -8.72 23.38 8.53
C ALA A 79 -7.25 23.06 8.78
N LEU A 80 -6.39 23.54 7.89
CA LEU A 80 -4.93 23.46 7.99
C LEU A 80 -4.36 24.86 7.80
N VAL A 81 -3.61 25.35 8.79
CA VAL A 81 -2.98 26.68 8.78
C VAL A 81 -1.50 26.52 8.49
N THR A 82 -0.97 27.31 7.55
CA THR A 82 0.45 27.33 7.19
C THR A 82 0.99 28.74 7.25
N ASP A 83 2.31 28.87 7.46
CA ASP A 83 2.99 30.14 7.30
C ASP A 83 2.97 30.61 5.83
N ILE A 84 3.07 31.92 5.63
CA ILE A 84 3.20 32.52 4.29
C ILE A 84 4.60 32.14 3.75
N PRO A 85 4.72 31.66 2.49
CA PRO A 85 6.01 31.36 1.90
C PRO A 85 6.95 32.56 1.99
N GLU A 86 8.12 32.39 2.60
CA GLU A 86 9.13 33.45 2.65
C GLU A 86 9.65 33.72 1.23
N GLU A 87 9.68 34.98 0.83
CA GLU A 87 10.45 35.39 -0.34
C GLU A 87 11.93 35.09 -0.05
N LYS A 88 12.54 34.21 -0.85
CA LYS A 88 13.99 34.04 -0.86
C LYS A 88 14.59 35.42 -1.14
N LYS A 89 15.15 36.07 -0.13
CA LYS A 89 15.99 37.26 -0.34
C LYS A 89 17.05 36.86 -1.35
N GLU A 90 17.02 37.47 -2.53
CA GLU A 90 18.15 37.41 -3.45
C GLU A 90 19.38 37.83 -2.65
N SER A 91 20.31 36.90 -2.47
CA SER A 91 21.59 37.19 -1.89
C SER A 91 22.24 38.23 -2.80
N THR A 92 22.27 39.49 -2.34
CA THR A 92 23.05 40.56 -2.96
C THR A 92 24.46 40.03 -3.25
N PRO A 93 24.97 40.14 -4.48
CA PRO A 93 26.35 39.75 -4.76
C PRO A 93 27.26 40.59 -3.86
N MET A 94 28.12 39.92 -3.09
CA MET A 94 29.16 40.59 -2.30
C MET A 94 30.06 41.37 -3.26
N PRO A 95 30.32 42.67 -3.04
CA PRO A 95 31.27 43.42 -3.86
C PRO A 95 32.67 42.86 -3.64
N GLU A 96 33.31 42.46 -4.74
CA GLU A 96 34.73 42.10 -4.76
C GLU A 96 35.57 43.36 -4.47
N TYR A 97 36.46 43.26 -3.48
CA TYR A 97 37.59 44.16 -3.24
C TYR A 97 38.88 43.34 -3.23
#